data_AF-A0A662CBG0-F1
#
_entry.id   AF-A0A662CBG0-F1
#
_cell.length_a   1.000
_cell.length_b   1.000
_cell.length_c   1.000
_cell.angle_alpha   90.00
_cell.angle_beta   90.00
_cell.angle_gamma   90.00
#
_symmetry.space_group_name_H-M   'P 1'
#
loop_
_entity.id
_entity.type
_entity.pdbx_description
1 polymer ?
#
loop_
_entity_poly.entity_id
_entity_poly.type
_entity_poly.pdbx_seq_one_letter_code
_entity_poly.pdbx_strand_id
1 'polypeptide(L)'
;MKGQKWKWLFVCLISLSLTFVFSLSSWAIENSECLDCHGDPDMVKELPNGKTASLYVNPDKFAASVHGQNDIACTDCHSSITELNYEEEVPHPIKLEGVHCSDCHDEEAEAYSESVHAKARETGNKKAPTCQMCHTNYHYVRPITADTVTERENAFCVRCHDPSKFHEWLPQKETHFLYAECTVCHSEGVEKHVHLRPFDLIKNDFIPGTKIVKVLNTSFDDFMSKVDTNKNGILDIPELRKLRPIFKKAGINPTLWGELAVKIDPASHNITKGQAIKDCLACHSSESPIFKKVFLVLTKPDGEAPHYPVDPYALRSVHITHFYLLDTTRVSILDIIGLIILLGGIAFAGGHLTLRILTIPVRKKRKEGK
;
A
#
# COMPACT_ATOMS: atom_id res chain seq x y z
N MET A 1 16.64 84.46 22.72
CA MET A 1 16.58 83.47 23.82
C MET A 1 15.36 82.56 23.63
N LYS A 2 15.44 81.59 22.72
CA LYS A 2 14.39 80.60 22.45
C LYS A 2 15.08 79.26 22.31
N GLY A 3 14.99 78.39 23.31
CA GLY A 3 15.59 77.06 23.22
C GLY A 3 15.79 76.41 24.58
N GLN A 4 14.73 75.98 25.25
CA GLN A 4 14.87 74.99 26.34
C GLN A 4 13.58 74.35 26.87
N LYS A 5 12.52 74.17 26.07
CA LYS A 5 11.26 73.56 26.58
C LYS A 5 10.68 72.39 25.78
N TRP A 6 11.38 71.90 24.75
CA TRP A 6 10.84 70.84 23.86
C TRP A 6 11.60 69.51 23.87
N LYS A 7 12.52 69.29 24.83
CA LYS A 7 13.26 68.01 24.92
C LYS A 7 12.66 66.97 25.88
N TRP A 8 11.66 67.33 26.69
CA TRP A 8 11.11 66.41 27.70
C TRP A 8 9.78 65.74 27.34
N LEU A 9 9.11 66.16 26.25
CA LEU A 9 7.83 65.57 25.82
C LEU A 9 7.98 64.44 24.80
N PHE A 10 9.16 64.27 24.19
CA PHE A 10 9.43 63.18 23.23
C PHE A 10 10.09 61.95 23.84
N VAL A 11 10.55 62.03 25.10
CA VAL A 11 11.22 60.90 25.78
C VAL A 11 10.22 59.96 26.46
N CYS A 12 8.99 60.40 26.75
CA CYS A 12 7.97 59.53 27.34
C CYS A 12 7.12 58.74 26.33
N LEU A 13 7.20 59.07 25.03
CA LEU A 13 6.38 58.41 24.00
C LEU A 13 7.10 57.30 23.21
N ILE A 14 8.41 57.13 23.42
CA ILE A 14 9.19 55.99 22.86
C ILE A 14 9.52 54.96 23.96
N SER A 15 9.26 55.26 25.23
CA SER A 15 9.46 54.30 26.32
C SER A 15 8.27 53.35 26.55
N LEU A 16 7.19 53.48 25.78
CA LEU A 16 5.95 52.69 25.91
C LEU A 16 5.69 51.82 24.67
N SER A 17 6.73 51.31 24.03
CA SER A 17 6.65 50.42 22.86
C SER A 17 7.54 49.18 22.99
N LEU A 18 8.09 48.95 24.17
CA LEU A 18 8.76 47.71 24.54
C LEU A 18 7.91 46.99 25.58
N THR A 19 6.63 46.75 25.27
CA THR A 19 5.95 45.58 25.82
C THR A 19 6.69 44.39 25.24
N PHE A 20 7.72 43.95 25.96
CA PHE A 20 8.25 42.60 25.86
C PHE A 20 7.02 41.71 25.98
N VAL A 21 6.52 41.25 24.84
CA VAL A 21 5.62 40.10 24.80
C VAL A 21 6.51 38.98 25.32
N PHE A 22 6.54 38.84 26.65
CA PHE A 22 6.83 37.56 27.27
C PHE A 22 5.73 36.68 26.73
N SER A 23 5.99 36.08 25.56
CA SER A 23 5.32 34.86 25.17
C SER A 23 5.52 33.96 26.37
N LEU A 24 4.44 33.75 27.12
CA LEU A 24 4.31 32.57 27.94
C LEU A 24 4.41 31.44 26.94
N SER A 25 5.64 30.98 26.68
CA SER A 25 5.85 29.67 26.12
C SER A 25 5.17 28.76 27.14
N SER A 26 3.98 28.29 26.82
CA SER A 26 3.52 27.02 27.35
C SER A 26 4.55 26.02 26.84
N TRP A 27 5.37 25.47 27.74
CA TRP A 27 6.30 24.41 27.36
C TRP A 27 5.41 23.22 27.06
N ALA A 28 5.18 22.95 25.78
CA ALA A 28 4.58 21.71 25.37
C ALA A 28 5.57 20.59 25.74
N ILE A 29 5.05 19.46 26.22
CA ILE A 29 5.88 18.30 26.51
C ILE A 29 6.41 17.77 25.19
N GLU A 30 7.72 17.76 25.03
CA GLU A 30 8.37 17.31 23.80
C GLU A 30 8.57 15.79 23.82
N ASN A 31 8.59 15.18 22.63
CA ASN A 31 8.86 13.74 22.49
C ASN A 31 10.21 13.33 23.12
N SER A 32 11.21 14.21 23.06
CA SER A 32 12.52 13.96 23.66
C SER A 32 12.44 13.73 25.17
N GLU A 33 11.57 14.47 25.89
CA GLU A 33 11.43 14.34 27.35
C GLU A 33 10.88 12.96 27.75
N CYS A 34 10.04 12.37 26.89
CA CYS A 34 9.56 11.01 27.07
C CYS A 34 10.66 9.98 26.71
N LEU A 35 11.36 10.23 25.60
CA LEU A 35 12.38 9.32 25.06
C LEU A 35 13.70 9.32 25.87
N ASP A 36 13.93 10.30 26.74
CA ASP A 36 15.08 10.28 27.66
C ASP A 36 15.05 9.06 28.60
N CYS A 37 13.86 8.56 28.95
CA CYS A 37 13.69 7.31 29.70
C CYS A 37 13.11 6.19 28.83
N HIS A 38 12.08 6.46 28.04
CA HIS A 38 11.44 5.44 27.20
C HIS A 38 12.28 5.05 25.98
N GLY A 39 13.32 5.82 25.63
CA GLY A 39 14.30 5.47 24.61
C GLY A 39 15.41 4.54 25.09
N ASP A 40 15.41 4.12 26.35
CA ASP A 40 16.35 3.13 26.88
C ASP A 40 15.86 1.69 26.59
N PRO A 41 16.62 0.85 25.85
CA PRO A 41 16.28 -0.55 25.60
C PRO A 41 16.06 -1.38 26.88
N ASP A 42 16.69 -1.00 27.98
CA ASP A 42 16.61 -1.71 29.26
C ASP A 42 15.42 -1.23 30.12
N MET A 43 14.65 -0.25 29.65
CA MET A 43 13.47 0.26 30.37
C MET A 43 12.37 -0.81 30.45
N VAL A 44 12.10 -1.27 31.67
CA VAL A 44 11.11 -2.32 31.95
C VAL A 44 10.23 -1.95 33.14
N LYS A 45 9.02 -2.51 33.14
CA LYS A 45 8.08 -2.49 34.25
C LYS A 45 7.88 -3.89 34.79
N GLU A 46 8.00 -4.06 36.10
CA GLU A 46 7.59 -5.30 36.75
C GLU A 46 6.06 -5.39 36.82
N LEU A 47 5.54 -6.54 36.41
CA LEU A 47 4.12 -6.89 36.46
C LEU A 47 3.80 -7.62 37.78
N PRO A 48 2.55 -7.57 38.28
CA PRO A 48 2.17 -8.23 39.53
C PRO A 48 2.41 -9.74 39.59
N ASN A 49 2.62 -10.38 38.44
CA ASN A 49 2.93 -11.81 38.33
C ASN A 49 4.45 -12.12 38.34
N GLY A 50 5.29 -11.12 38.66
CA GLY A 50 6.75 -11.25 38.70
C GLY A 50 7.43 -11.27 37.33
N LYS A 51 6.70 -11.02 36.24
CA LYS A 51 7.29 -10.87 34.89
C LYS A 51 7.63 -9.41 34.62
N THR A 52 8.61 -9.14 33.76
CA THR A 52 8.90 -7.80 33.25
C THR A 52 8.22 -7.56 31.91
N ALA A 53 7.80 -6.33 31.66
CA ALA A 53 7.33 -5.84 30.37
C ALA A 53 8.22 -4.67 29.93
N SER A 54 8.72 -4.70 28.71
CA SER A 54 9.49 -3.59 28.15
C SER A 54 8.60 -2.37 27.95
N LEU A 55 9.10 -1.20 28.32
CA LEU A 55 8.52 0.12 28.04
C LEU A 55 9.31 0.89 26.97
N TYR A 56 10.25 0.21 26.33
CA TYR A 56 11.14 0.79 25.33
C TYR A 56 10.40 1.18 24.05
N VAL A 57 10.63 2.43 23.63
CA VAL A 57 10.25 2.99 22.34
C VAL A 57 11.53 3.40 21.61
N ASN A 58 11.80 2.76 20.47
CA ASN A 58 12.95 3.08 19.65
C ASN A 58 12.73 4.45 18.96
N PRO A 59 13.56 5.47 19.26
CA PRO A 59 13.38 6.81 18.72
C PRO A 59 13.39 6.85 17.19
N ASP A 60 14.35 6.16 16.56
CA ASP A 60 14.49 6.15 15.10
C ASP A 60 13.30 5.49 14.41
N LYS A 61 12.77 4.39 14.97
CA LYS A 61 11.58 3.71 14.43
C LYS A 61 10.31 4.51 14.63
N PHE A 62 10.17 5.20 15.77
CA PHE A 62 9.04 6.10 15.99
C PHE A 62 9.10 7.28 15.00
N ALA A 63 10.26 7.92 14.87
CA ALA A 63 10.47 9.03 13.93
C ALA A 63 10.20 8.60 12.47
N ALA A 64 10.48 7.35 12.11
CA ALA A 64 10.17 6.79 10.80
C ALA A 64 8.70 6.34 10.61
N SER A 65 7.89 6.33 11.68
CA SER A 65 6.46 5.98 11.62
C SER A 65 5.64 7.11 11.00
N VAL A 66 4.41 6.82 10.58
CA VAL A 66 3.50 7.86 10.05
C VAL A 66 3.20 8.95 11.08
N HIS A 67 3.09 8.59 12.36
CA HIS A 67 2.86 9.58 13.42
C HIS A 67 4.11 10.42 13.68
N GLY A 68 5.30 9.79 13.69
CA GLY A 68 6.57 10.52 13.87
C GLY A 68 6.91 11.45 12.70
N GLN A 69 6.59 11.05 11.47
CA GLN A 69 6.77 11.90 10.28
C GLN A 69 5.80 13.09 10.20
N ASN A 70 4.69 13.03 10.94
CA ASN A 70 3.69 14.10 11.02
C ASN A 70 3.77 14.86 12.36
N ASP A 71 4.91 14.77 13.06
CA ASP A 71 5.20 15.49 14.29
C ASP A 71 4.15 15.28 15.42
N ILE A 72 3.52 14.09 15.47
CA ILE A 72 2.58 13.74 16.55
C ILE A 72 3.36 13.48 17.84
N ALA A 73 2.98 14.18 18.91
CA ALA A 73 3.59 14.04 20.22
C ALA A 73 3.11 12.78 20.96
N CYS A 74 3.94 12.28 21.87
CA CYS A 74 3.60 11.15 22.75
C CYS A 74 2.32 11.46 23.55
N THR A 75 2.19 12.71 24.01
CA THR A 75 1.04 13.21 24.78
C THR A 75 -0.22 13.41 23.95
N ASP A 76 -0.13 13.48 22.62
CA ASP A 76 -1.33 13.54 21.77
C ASP A 76 -2.10 12.22 21.81
N CYS A 77 -1.38 11.10 21.91
CA CYS A 77 -1.97 9.77 22.10
C CYS A 77 -2.14 9.41 23.59
N HIS A 78 -1.15 9.73 24.42
CA HIS A 78 -1.20 9.56 25.86
C HIS A 78 -1.75 10.81 26.55
N SER A 79 -2.94 11.24 26.12
CA SER A 79 -3.59 12.51 26.51
C SER A 79 -3.85 12.65 28.01
N SER A 80 -3.81 11.56 28.78
CA SER A 80 -3.83 11.58 30.25
C SER A 80 -2.58 12.21 30.88
N ILE A 81 -1.49 12.40 30.12
CA ILE A 81 -0.26 13.07 30.59
C ILE A 81 -0.36 14.55 30.21
N THR A 82 -0.70 15.41 31.18
CA THR A 82 -0.82 16.85 30.98
C THR A 82 0.37 17.65 31.51
N GLU A 83 1.17 17.04 32.38
CA GLU A 83 2.37 17.64 32.99
C GLU A 83 3.37 16.53 33.37
N LEU A 84 4.66 16.90 33.47
CA LEU A 84 5.73 16.04 33.96
C LEU A 84 6.30 16.62 35.26
N ASN A 85 6.27 15.84 36.35
CA ASN A 85 6.81 16.23 37.66
C ASN A 85 8.08 15.43 37.99
N TYR A 86 9.24 15.98 37.68
CA TYR A 86 10.54 15.35 37.94
C TYR A 86 10.97 15.35 39.41
N GLU A 87 10.16 15.88 40.34
CA GLU A 87 10.40 15.71 41.79
C GLU A 87 9.99 14.32 42.29
N GLU A 88 9.13 13.62 41.53
CA GLU A 88 8.68 12.26 41.81
C GLU A 88 9.58 11.22 41.14
N GLU A 89 9.58 9.97 41.64
CA GLU A 89 10.35 8.87 41.06
C GLU A 89 9.93 8.55 39.61
N VAL A 90 8.65 8.71 39.30
CA VAL A 90 8.11 8.62 37.94
C VAL A 90 7.39 9.94 37.63
N PRO A 91 7.74 10.65 36.55
CA PRO A 91 7.29 12.02 36.33
C PRO A 91 5.83 12.14 35.88
N HIS A 92 5.13 11.03 35.66
CA HIS A 92 3.73 10.98 35.25
C HIS A 92 3.02 9.77 35.90
N PRO A 93 1.68 9.69 35.87
CA PRO A 93 0.96 8.55 36.42
C PRO A 93 1.43 7.20 35.83
N ILE A 94 1.69 6.20 36.69
CA ILE A 94 2.14 4.85 36.30
C ILE A 94 1.07 4.07 35.52
N LYS A 95 -0.20 4.42 35.75
CA LYS A 95 -1.36 3.85 35.06
C LYS A 95 -1.98 4.92 34.18
N LEU A 96 -1.68 4.84 32.90
CA LEU A 96 -2.28 5.68 31.87
C LEU A 96 -3.60 5.10 31.39
N GLU A 97 -4.45 5.96 30.84
CA GLU A 97 -5.62 5.54 30.09
C GLU A 97 -5.20 4.91 28.74
N GLY A 98 -6.13 4.19 28.11
CA GLY A 98 -5.88 3.59 26.80
C GLY A 98 -5.81 4.67 25.73
N VAL A 99 -4.97 4.48 24.72
CA VAL A 99 -4.93 5.36 23.54
C VAL A 99 -6.20 5.16 22.72
N HIS A 100 -6.85 6.27 22.33
CA HIS A 100 -8.07 6.29 21.55
C HIS A 100 -7.80 6.82 20.14
N CYS A 101 -7.57 5.93 19.17
CA CYS A 101 -7.30 6.34 17.78
C CYS A 101 -8.44 7.18 17.17
N SER A 102 -9.67 6.98 17.66
CA SER A 102 -10.88 7.70 17.26
C SER A 102 -10.85 9.19 17.58
N ASP A 103 -9.93 9.65 18.43
CA ASP A 103 -9.80 11.08 18.74
C ASP A 103 -9.34 11.89 17.52
N CYS A 104 -8.71 11.23 16.55
CA CYS A 104 -8.32 11.81 15.25
C CYS A 104 -8.81 11.01 14.03
N HIS A 105 -9.05 9.71 14.17
CA HIS A 105 -9.55 8.80 13.12
C HIS A 105 -11.00 8.42 13.39
N ASP A 106 -11.87 9.41 13.53
CA ASP A 106 -13.28 9.23 13.88
C ASP A 106 -14.06 8.52 12.78
N GLU A 107 -13.86 8.91 11.52
CA GLU A 107 -14.52 8.28 10.37
C GLU A 107 -14.11 6.79 10.23
N GLU A 108 -12.81 6.47 10.35
CA GLU A 108 -12.35 5.08 10.31
C GLU A 108 -12.85 4.28 11.52
N ALA A 109 -12.91 4.89 12.70
CA ALA A 109 -13.42 4.24 13.90
C ALA A 109 -14.92 3.93 13.79
N GLU A 110 -15.70 4.85 13.22
CA GLU A 110 -17.12 4.64 12.93
C GLU A 110 -17.31 3.47 11.97
N ALA A 111 -16.59 3.45 10.84
CA ALA A 111 -16.66 2.35 9.88
C ALA A 111 -16.18 1.01 10.47
N TYR A 112 -15.12 1.01 11.28
CA TYR A 112 -14.66 -0.18 12.00
C TYR A 112 -15.71 -0.68 13.00
N SER A 113 -16.44 0.21 13.69
CA SER A 113 -17.47 -0.16 14.67
C SER A 113 -18.59 -1.00 14.04
N GLU A 114 -18.88 -0.78 12.75
CA GLU A 114 -19.86 -1.55 12.00
C GLU A 114 -19.33 -2.91 11.52
N SER A 115 -18.01 -3.10 11.53
CA SER A 115 -17.36 -4.32 11.06
C SER A 115 -17.72 -5.54 11.91
N VAL A 116 -17.56 -6.72 11.31
CA VAL A 116 -17.77 -7.98 12.03
C VAL A 116 -16.74 -8.21 13.13
N HIS A 117 -15.59 -7.56 13.04
CA HIS A 117 -14.55 -7.64 14.06
C HIS A 117 -14.92 -6.81 15.29
N ALA A 118 -15.41 -5.58 15.12
CA ALA A 118 -15.91 -4.78 16.24
C ALA A 118 -17.12 -5.43 16.91
N LYS A 119 -18.12 -5.90 16.13
CA LYS A 119 -19.28 -6.64 16.67
C LYS A 119 -18.85 -7.90 17.45
N ALA A 120 -17.83 -8.61 16.99
CA ALA A 120 -17.28 -9.74 17.73
C ALA A 120 -16.64 -9.31 19.06
N ARG A 121 -15.96 -8.15 19.11
CA ARG A 121 -15.41 -7.58 20.35
C ARG A 121 -16.50 -7.24 21.35
N GLU A 122 -17.59 -6.61 20.91
CA GLU A 122 -18.73 -6.22 21.74
C GLU A 122 -19.39 -7.43 22.41
N THR A 123 -19.46 -8.56 21.69
CA THR A 123 -19.95 -9.84 22.24
C THR A 123 -18.94 -10.56 23.15
N GLY A 124 -17.81 -9.92 23.48
CA GLY A 124 -16.82 -10.41 24.43
C GLY A 124 -15.67 -11.20 23.80
N ASN A 125 -15.59 -11.31 22.47
CA ASN A 125 -14.47 -12.00 21.82
C ASN A 125 -13.19 -11.15 21.87
N LYS A 126 -12.38 -11.37 22.91
CA LYS A 126 -11.10 -10.67 23.09
C LYS A 126 -10.06 -10.95 22.00
N LYS A 127 -10.24 -11.99 21.17
CA LYS A 127 -9.34 -12.33 20.06
C LYS A 127 -9.66 -11.59 18.76
N ALA A 128 -10.83 -10.95 18.67
CA ALA A 128 -11.16 -10.15 17.51
C ALA A 128 -10.18 -8.96 17.38
N PRO A 129 -9.79 -8.60 16.14
CA PRO A 129 -8.73 -7.63 15.91
C PRO A 129 -9.16 -6.22 16.27
N THR A 130 -8.26 -5.44 16.87
CA THR A 130 -8.33 -4.00 17.12
C THR A 130 -7.51 -3.23 16.09
N CYS A 131 -7.55 -1.89 16.11
CA CYS A 131 -6.84 -1.02 15.15
C CYS A 131 -5.37 -1.41 14.98
N GLN A 132 -4.62 -1.50 16.08
CA GLN A 132 -3.21 -1.87 16.13
C GLN A 132 -2.91 -3.31 15.69
N MET A 133 -3.89 -4.21 15.72
CA MET A 133 -3.67 -5.60 15.30
C MET A 133 -3.52 -5.69 13.78
N CYS A 134 -4.24 -4.81 13.06
CA CYS A 134 -4.08 -4.61 11.62
C CYS A 134 -2.97 -3.60 11.31
N HIS A 135 -2.86 -2.50 12.05
CA HIS A 135 -1.81 -1.50 11.84
C HIS A 135 -0.45 -1.84 12.50
N THR A 136 -0.26 -3.11 12.88
CA THR A 136 0.96 -3.80 13.38
C THR A 136 1.63 -3.31 14.66
N ASN A 137 1.47 -2.04 15.04
CA ASN A 137 2.09 -1.49 16.25
C ASN A 137 1.32 -0.25 16.73
N TYR A 138 1.55 0.17 17.98
CA TYR A 138 1.04 1.45 18.50
C TYR A 138 2.01 2.60 18.19
N HIS A 139 3.32 2.37 18.29
CA HIS A 139 4.35 3.42 18.16
C HIS A 139 5.05 3.41 16.80
N TYR A 140 4.94 2.34 16.02
CA TYR A 140 5.67 2.18 14.75
C TYR A 140 4.74 1.93 13.56
N VAL A 141 3.59 2.62 13.53
CA VAL A 141 2.62 2.49 12.44
C VAL A 141 3.27 2.97 11.14
N ARG A 142 3.13 2.18 10.07
CA ARG A 142 3.67 2.48 8.74
C ARG A 142 2.54 2.52 7.70
N PRO A 143 2.72 3.20 6.56
CA PRO A 143 1.73 3.17 5.49
C PRO A 143 1.57 1.74 4.95
N ILE A 144 0.34 1.22 5.01
CA ILE A 144 0.00 -0.13 4.52
C ILE A 144 0.07 -0.20 2.98
N THR A 145 -0.06 0.95 2.31
CA THR A 145 0.03 1.06 0.84
C THR A 145 1.39 0.67 0.28
N ALA A 146 2.46 0.72 1.09
CA ALA A 146 3.82 0.34 0.72
C ALA A 146 3.91 -1.13 0.28
N ASP A 147 3.21 -1.99 1.02
CA ASP A 147 3.35 -3.44 0.96
C ASP A 147 2.56 -4.00 -0.23
N THR A 148 3.11 -5.05 -0.85
CA THR A 148 2.40 -5.84 -1.87
C THR A 148 1.15 -6.47 -1.26
N VAL A 149 0.21 -6.91 -2.11
CA VAL A 149 -1.01 -7.59 -1.60
C VAL A 149 -0.63 -8.79 -0.74
N THR A 150 0.32 -9.61 -1.19
CA THR A 150 0.73 -10.79 -0.44
C THR A 150 1.37 -10.44 0.92
N GLU A 151 2.24 -9.43 0.97
CA GLU A 151 2.86 -8.98 2.23
C GLU A 151 1.81 -8.47 3.21
N ARG A 152 0.91 -7.61 2.73
CA ARG A 152 -0.16 -7.00 3.51
C ARG A 152 -1.11 -8.03 4.10
N GLU A 153 -1.63 -8.92 3.27
CA GLU A 153 -2.59 -9.93 3.69
C GLU A 153 -1.99 -10.91 4.69
N ASN A 154 -0.73 -11.29 4.49
CA ASN A 154 0.00 -12.13 5.42
C ASN A 154 0.27 -11.44 6.75
N ALA A 155 0.45 -10.11 6.74
CA ALA A 155 0.72 -9.34 7.94
C ALA A 155 -0.51 -9.14 8.84
N PHE A 156 -1.75 -9.17 8.30
CA PHE A 156 -2.96 -8.86 9.09
C PHE A 156 -4.01 -9.98 9.04
N CYS A 157 -4.51 -10.31 7.84
CA CYS A 157 -5.65 -11.21 7.66
C CYS A 157 -5.26 -12.66 7.93
N VAL A 158 -4.17 -13.13 7.32
CA VAL A 158 -3.77 -14.55 7.35
C VAL A 158 -3.21 -14.98 8.71
N ARG A 159 -2.86 -14.02 9.58
CA ARG A 159 -2.48 -14.32 10.97
C ARG A 159 -3.59 -14.99 11.77
N CYS A 160 -4.84 -14.74 11.40
CA CYS A 160 -6.02 -15.29 12.08
C CYS A 160 -6.90 -16.13 11.14
N HIS A 161 -6.97 -15.79 9.86
CA HIS A 161 -7.80 -16.46 8.87
C HIS A 161 -6.97 -17.37 7.96
N ASP A 162 -7.38 -18.62 7.85
CA ASP A 162 -6.84 -19.53 6.84
C ASP A 162 -7.73 -19.46 5.59
N PRO A 163 -7.33 -18.72 4.54
CA PRO A 163 -8.19 -18.52 3.38
C PRO A 163 -8.45 -19.82 2.62
N SER A 164 -7.57 -20.83 2.76
CA SER A 164 -7.73 -22.13 2.09
C SER A 164 -8.96 -22.90 2.58
N LYS A 165 -9.43 -22.67 3.81
CA LYS A 165 -10.51 -23.45 4.46
C LYS A 165 -11.92 -22.95 4.16
N PHE A 166 -12.09 -21.69 3.76
CA PHE A 166 -13.41 -21.04 3.69
C PHE A 166 -13.81 -20.58 2.28
N HIS A 167 -12.96 -20.81 1.27
CA HIS A 167 -13.13 -20.30 -0.10
C HIS A 167 -13.17 -21.40 -1.16
N GLU A 168 -13.72 -22.58 -0.85
CA GLU A 168 -13.89 -23.66 -1.85
C GLU A 168 -14.76 -23.27 -3.06
N TRP A 169 -15.59 -22.24 -2.90
CA TRP A 169 -16.41 -21.69 -3.98
C TRP A 169 -15.60 -20.91 -5.02
N LEU A 170 -14.38 -20.46 -4.68
CA LEU A 170 -13.56 -19.59 -5.52
C LEU A 170 -12.62 -20.43 -6.40
N PRO A 171 -12.79 -20.44 -7.74
CA PRO A 171 -11.89 -21.15 -8.63
C PRO A 171 -10.48 -20.56 -8.55
N GLN A 172 -9.44 -21.40 -8.63
CA GLN A 172 -8.05 -20.94 -8.58
C GLN A 172 -7.80 -20.00 -7.38
N LYS A 173 -8.30 -20.37 -6.19
CA LYS A 173 -8.26 -19.53 -4.98
C LYS A 173 -6.86 -19.02 -4.63
N GLU A 174 -5.82 -19.83 -4.82
CA GLU A 174 -4.43 -19.43 -4.58
C GLU A 174 -4.00 -18.26 -5.47
N THR A 175 -4.39 -18.27 -6.75
CA THR A 175 -4.16 -17.14 -7.66
C THR A 175 -4.89 -15.90 -7.16
N HIS A 176 -6.14 -16.02 -6.72
CA HIS A 176 -6.87 -14.87 -6.18
C HIS A 176 -6.18 -14.29 -4.93
N PHE A 177 -5.68 -15.12 -4.02
CA PHE A 177 -4.99 -14.64 -2.82
C PHE A 177 -3.63 -14.00 -3.10
N LEU A 178 -2.98 -14.35 -4.21
CA LEU A 178 -1.72 -13.71 -4.62
C LEU A 178 -1.95 -12.31 -5.21
N TYR A 179 -3.07 -12.08 -5.89
CA TYR A 179 -3.31 -10.86 -6.66
C TYR A 179 -4.43 -9.98 -6.14
N ALA A 180 -5.31 -10.45 -5.25
CA ALA A 180 -6.43 -9.68 -4.74
C ALA A 180 -6.37 -9.50 -3.23
N GLU A 181 -6.41 -8.24 -2.80
CA GLU A 181 -6.54 -7.86 -1.39
C GLU A 181 -7.86 -8.42 -0.82
N CYS A 182 -7.86 -8.91 0.42
CA CYS A 182 -9.04 -9.51 1.03
C CYS A 182 -10.18 -8.49 1.12
N THR A 183 -9.85 -7.21 1.34
CA THR A 183 -10.78 -6.08 1.39
C THR A 183 -11.48 -5.82 0.06
N VAL A 184 -10.92 -6.24 -1.09
CA VAL A 184 -11.60 -6.16 -2.40
C VAL A 184 -12.92 -6.94 -2.37
N CYS A 185 -12.96 -8.06 -1.65
CA CYS A 185 -14.17 -8.85 -1.49
C CYS A 185 -14.90 -8.53 -0.18
N HIS A 186 -14.16 -8.29 0.91
CA HIS A 186 -14.71 -8.20 2.25
C HIS A 186 -15.11 -6.79 2.72
N SER A 187 -14.83 -5.75 1.93
CA SER A 187 -15.26 -4.37 2.19
C SER A 187 -16.23 -3.91 1.10
N GLU A 188 -17.48 -3.67 1.49
CA GLU A 188 -18.51 -3.12 0.61
C GLU A 188 -18.40 -1.60 0.51
N GLY A 189 -18.85 -1.00 -0.59
CA GLY A 189 -18.86 0.46 -0.76
C GLY A 189 -17.49 1.11 -0.99
N VAL A 190 -16.39 0.40 -0.74
CA VAL A 190 -15.04 0.91 -1.03
C VAL A 190 -14.75 0.90 -2.52
N GLU A 191 -14.08 1.96 -2.96
CA GLU A 191 -13.54 2.04 -4.31
C GLU A 191 -12.45 0.97 -4.52
N LYS A 192 -12.58 0.25 -5.62
CA LYS A 192 -11.68 -0.84 -6.02
C LYS A 192 -10.93 -0.41 -7.28
N HIS A 193 -9.66 -0.76 -7.37
CA HIS A 193 -8.81 -0.42 -8.51
C HIS A 193 -7.70 -1.45 -8.70
N VAL A 194 -6.96 -1.30 -9.79
CA VAL A 194 -5.79 -2.13 -10.09
C VAL A 194 -4.51 -1.35 -9.80
N HIS A 195 -3.65 -1.90 -8.96
CA HIS A 195 -2.27 -1.47 -8.79
C HIS A 195 -1.38 -2.18 -9.81
N LEU A 196 -0.59 -1.40 -10.54
CA LEU A 196 0.50 -1.88 -11.35
C LEU A 196 1.80 -1.57 -10.61
N ARG A 197 2.50 -2.60 -10.14
CA ARG A 197 3.81 -2.47 -9.49
C ARG A 197 4.92 -2.83 -10.46
N PRO A 198 6.00 -2.05 -10.54
CA PRO A 198 7.18 -2.44 -11.30
C PRO A 198 7.77 -3.77 -10.82
N PHE A 199 8.05 -4.67 -11.75
CA PHE A 199 8.58 -6.00 -11.46
C PHE A 199 9.66 -6.39 -12.47
N ASP A 200 10.71 -7.09 -12.04
CA ASP A 200 11.77 -7.58 -12.92
C ASP A 200 11.53 -9.05 -13.24
N LEU A 201 11.25 -9.35 -14.51
CA LEU A 201 10.92 -10.70 -14.95
C LEU A 201 12.06 -11.72 -14.81
N ILE A 202 13.31 -11.27 -14.89
CA ILE A 202 14.45 -12.19 -14.81
C ILE A 202 14.82 -12.42 -13.36
N LYS A 203 14.77 -11.39 -12.53
CA LYS A 203 15.08 -11.50 -11.10
C LYS A 203 13.92 -12.07 -10.28
N ASN A 204 12.72 -12.05 -10.83
CA ASN A 204 11.49 -12.46 -10.18
C ASN A 204 11.27 -11.70 -8.86
N ASP A 205 11.42 -10.37 -8.91
CA ASP A 205 11.36 -9.50 -7.75
C ASP A 205 10.78 -8.12 -8.11
N PHE A 206 10.15 -7.47 -7.13
CA PHE A 206 9.63 -6.11 -7.28
C PHE A 206 10.76 -5.11 -7.44
N ILE A 207 10.56 -4.11 -8.30
CA ILE A 207 11.55 -3.06 -8.51
C ILE A 207 11.20 -1.88 -7.61
N PRO A 208 12.07 -1.49 -6.65
CA PRO A 208 11.80 -0.36 -5.78
C PRO A 208 11.58 0.93 -6.57
N GLY A 209 10.63 1.77 -6.12
CA GLY A 209 10.32 3.05 -6.77
C GLY A 209 11.56 3.96 -6.86
N THR A 210 12.43 3.94 -5.85
CA THR A 210 13.71 4.66 -5.85
C THR A 210 14.61 4.29 -7.02
N LYS A 211 14.61 3.02 -7.44
CA LYS A 211 15.39 2.55 -8.58
C LYS A 211 14.78 3.02 -9.89
N ILE A 212 13.45 3.05 -9.98
CA ILE A 212 12.70 3.56 -11.14
C ILE A 212 13.03 5.03 -11.39
N VAL A 213 12.85 5.88 -10.37
CA VAL A 213 13.09 7.33 -10.52
C VAL A 213 14.57 7.64 -10.79
N LYS A 214 15.50 6.88 -10.18
CA LYS A 214 16.94 7.01 -10.42
C LYS A 214 17.32 6.69 -11.86
N VAL A 215 16.80 5.61 -12.45
CA VAL A 215 17.10 5.23 -13.84
C VAL A 215 16.54 6.24 -14.84
N LEU A 216 15.39 6.83 -14.51
CA LEU A 216 14.75 7.85 -15.35
C LEU A 216 15.31 9.27 -15.12
N ASN A 217 16.21 9.44 -14.15
CA ASN A 217 16.76 10.72 -13.72
C ASN A 217 15.65 11.74 -13.39
N THR A 218 14.75 11.32 -12.50
CA THR A 218 13.58 12.09 -12.02
C THR A 218 13.40 11.94 -10.51
N SER A 219 12.49 12.72 -9.92
CA SER A 219 11.94 12.53 -8.58
C SER A 219 10.59 11.79 -8.65
N PHE A 220 10.00 11.45 -7.49
CA PHE A 220 8.63 10.94 -7.44
C PHE A 220 7.64 12.02 -7.91
N ASP A 221 7.76 13.25 -7.42
CA ASP A 221 6.84 14.34 -7.77
C ASP A 221 6.93 14.74 -9.25
N ASP A 222 8.14 14.69 -9.83
CA ASP A 222 8.38 15.02 -11.25
C ASP A 222 8.20 13.82 -12.19
N PHE A 223 7.85 12.64 -11.67
CA PHE A 223 7.77 11.42 -12.46
C PHE A 223 6.82 11.57 -13.65
N MET A 224 5.62 12.12 -13.42
CA MET A 224 4.64 12.36 -14.49
C MET A 224 5.16 13.35 -15.52
N SER A 225 5.79 14.45 -15.09
CA SER A 225 6.39 15.45 -15.98
C SER A 225 7.42 14.85 -16.96
N LYS A 226 8.04 13.72 -16.59
CA LYS A 226 9.03 13.01 -17.40
C LYS A 226 8.42 11.94 -18.31
N VAL A 227 7.42 11.21 -17.83
CA VAL A 227 6.90 10.00 -18.48
C VAL A 227 5.66 10.30 -19.32
N ASP A 228 4.76 11.15 -18.83
CA ASP A 228 3.57 11.60 -19.54
C ASP A 228 3.99 12.62 -20.62
N THR A 229 4.11 12.12 -21.85
CA THR A 229 4.58 12.88 -23.00
C THR A 229 3.50 13.76 -23.61
N ASN A 230 2.24 13.36 -23.46
CA ASN A 230 1.10 14.08 -24.03
C ASN A 230 0.49 15.09 -23.02
N LYS A 231 0.91 15.04 -21.74
CA LYS A 231 0.50 15.91 -20.64
C LYS A 231 -0.99 15.84 -20.30
N ASN A 232 -1.61 14.68 -20.49
CA ASN A 232 -3.03 14.46 -20.16
C ASN A 232 -3.24 13.97 -18.71
N GLY A 233 -2.16 13.73 -17.96
CA GLY A 233 -2.19 13.23 -16.59
C GLY A 233 -2.45 11.72 -16.45
N ILE A 234 -2.42 10.96 -17.55
CA ILE A 234 -2.74 9.53 -17.59
C ILE A 234 -1.70 8.80 -18.45
N LEU A 235 -1.03 7.82 -17.85
CA LEU A 235 -0.02 7.01 -18.53
C LEU A 235 -0.67 6.02 -19.51
N ASP A 236 -0.29 6.13 -20.79
CA ASP A 236 -0.77 5.23 -21.83
C ASP A 236 0.23 4.10 -22.20
N ILE A 237 -0.22 3.13 -22.99
CA ILE A 237 0.64 2.02 -23.44
C ILE A 237 1.85 2.52 -24.24
N PRO A 238 1.73 3.42 -25.23
CA PRO A 238 2.88 4.04 -25.89
C PRO A 238 3.95 4.59 -24.93
N GLU A 239 3.55 5.32 -23.90
CA GLU A 239 4.43 5.94 -22.91
C GLU A 239 5.14 4.90 -22.06
N LEU A 240 4.40 3.95 -21.50
CA LEU A 240 4.97 2.84 -20.75
C LEU A 240 5.96 2.02 -21.60
N ARG A 241 5.66 1.83 -22.90
CA ARG A 241 6.53 1.10 -23.83
C ARG A 241 7.86 1.84 -24.09
N LYS A 242 7.86 3.18 -24.10
CA LYS A 242 9.08 3.99 -24.29
C LYS A 242 10.08 3.79 -23.14
N LEU A 243 9.62 3.40 -21.95
CA LEU A 243 10.48 3.18 -20.79
C LEU A 243 11.30 1.89 -20.88
N ARG A 244 10.75 0.86 -21.54
CA ARG A 244 11.37 -0.47 -21.64
C ARG A 244 12.82 -0.46 -22.13
N PRO A 245 13.19 0.22 -23.24
CA PRO A 245 14.59 0.27 -23.69
C PRO A 245 15.51 0.98 -22.69
N ILE A 246 15.01 1.97 -21.94
CA ILE A 246 15.80 2.70 -20.93
C ILE A 246 16.17 1.75 -19.78
N PHE A 247 15.18 1.04 -19.24
CA PHE A 247 15.40 0.04 -18.20
C PHE A 247 16.27 -1.13 -18.66
N LYS A 248 16.09 -1.59 -19.91
CA LYS A 248 16.93 -2.66 -20.47
C LYS A 248 18.40 -2.26 -20.53
N LYS A 249 18.71 -1.00 -20.87
CA LYS A 249 20.09 -0.46 -20.80
C LYS A 249 20.64 -0.42 -19.38
N ALA A 250 19.77 -0.26 -18.38
CA ALA A 250 20.12 -0.33 -16.96
C ALA A 250 20.20 -1.76 -16.40
N GLY A 251 20.10 -2.80 -17.26
CA GLY A 251 20.14 -4.20 -16.85
C GLY A 251 18.88 -4.67 -16.11
N ILE A 252 17.76 -3.98 -16.30
CA ILE A 252 16.45 -4.29 -15.70
C ILE A 252 15.55 -4.81 -16.81
N ASN A 253 14.77 -5.84 -16.52
CA ASN A 253 13.78 -6.39 -17.45
C ASN A 253 12.37 -6.07 -16.95
N PRO A 254 11.90 -4.83 -17.16
CA PRO A 254 10.70 -4.36 -16.52
C PRO A 254 9.46 -5.03 -17.11
N THR A 255 8.56 -5.40 -16.22
CA THR A 255 7.15 -5.67 -16.45
C THR A 255 6.35 -4.95 -15.38
N LEU A 256 5.03 -5.00 -15.50
CA LEU A 256 4.11 -4.56 -14.46
C LEU A 256 3.39 -5.76 -13.86
N TRP A 257 3.42 -5.85 -12.54
CA TRP A 257 2.68 -6.82 -11.74
C TRP A 257 1.34 -6.19 -11.33
N GLY A 258 0.23 -6.82 -11.74
CA GLY A 258 -1.11 -6.32 -11.44
C GLY A 258 -1.66 -6.88 -10.14
N GLU A 259 -2.14 -6.01 -9.26
CA GLU A 259 -2.80 -6.38 -8.00
C GLU A 259 -4.17 -5.67 -7.92
N LEU A 260 -5.21 -6.35 -7.43
CA LEU A 260 -6.46 -5.74 -7.05
C LEU A 260 -6.34 -5.22 -5.62
N ALA A 261 -6.59 -3.93 -5.46
CA ALA A 261 -6.53 -3.25 -4.18
C ALA A 261 -7.76 -2.36 -4.00
N VAL A 262 -7.96 -1.93 -2.77
CA VAL A 262 -8.97 -0.94 -2.44
C VAL A 262 -8.33 0.41 -2.15
N LYS A 263 -9.08 1.49 -2.39
CA LYS A 263 -8.74 2.79 -1.83
C LYS A 263 -8.80 2.68 -0.31
N ILE A 264 -7.71 3.08 0.36
CA ILE A 264 -7.72 3.19 1.82
C ILE A 264 -8.48 4.47 2.16
N ASP A 265 -9.72 4.29 2.61
CA ASP A 265 -10.62 5.32 3.12
C ASP A 265 -11.41 4.74 4.31
N PRO A 266 -12.28 5.51 4.98
CA PRO A 266 -13.05 5.00 6.10
C PRO A 266 -13.81 3.71 5.79
N ALA A 267 -14.47 3.62 4.63
CA ALA A 267 -15.24 2.44 4.24
C ALA A 267 -14.40 1.15 4.15
N SER A 268 -13.09 1.26 3.88
CA SER A 268 -12.18 0.12 3.88
C SER A 268 -12.07 -0.59 5.25
N HIS A 269 -12.37 0.12 6.35
CA HIS A 269 -12.33 -0.41 7.72
C HIS A 269 -13.57 -1.22 8.12
N ASN A 270 -14.64 -1.17 7.31
CA ASN A 270 -15.85 -1.97 7.53
C ASN A 270 -15.73 -3.36 6.88
N ILE A 271 -15.02 -4.28 7.57
CA ILE A 271 -14.88 -5.67 7.13
C ILE A 271 -16.17 -6.45 7.43
N THR A 272 -16.73 -7.10 6.40
CA THR A 272 -18.01 -7.82 6.48
C THR A 272 -17.85 -9.34 6.41
N LYS A 273 -18.80 -10.06 7.03
CA LYS A 273 -18.97 -11.52 6.94
C LYS A 273 -20.31 -11.81 6.28
N GLY A 274 -20.28 -12.49 5.14
CA GLY A 274 -21.50 -12.90 4.42
C GLY A 274 -21.99 -11.90 3.36
N GLN A 275 -21.59 -10.63 3.44
CA GLN A 275 -21.81 -9.61 2.40
C GLN A 275 -20.63 -9.50 1.43
N ALA A 276 -19.61 -10.34 1.60
CA ALA A 276 -18.47 -10.35 0.70
C ALA A 276 -18.89 -10.66 -0.74
N ILE A 277 -18.26 -10.00 -1.71
CA ILE A 277 -18.54 -10.21 -3.13
C ILE A 277 -18.17 -11.66 -3.50
N LYS A 278 -19.19 -12.42 -3.93
CA LYS A 278 -19.04 -13.80 -4.43
C LYS A 278 -19.48 -13.99 -5.87
N ASP A 279 -20.07 -12.95 -6.47
CA ASP A 279 -20.49 -13.00 -7.85
C ASP A 279 -19.27 -12.84 -8.76
N CYS A 280 -18.95 -13.90 -9.50
CA CYS A 280 -17.86 -13.89 -10.47
C CYS A 280 -18.04 -12.77 -11.51
N LEU A 281 -19.27 -12.43 -11.92
CA LEU A 281 -19.52 -11.41 -12.93
C LEU A 281 -19.18 -10.00 -12.44
N ALA A 282 -19.24 -9.75 -11.13
CA ALA A 282 -18.85 -8.46 -10.55
C ALA A 282 -17.37 -8.12 -10.83
N CYS A 283 -16.52 -9.14 -11.00
CA CYS A 283 -15.08 -8.99 -11.26
C CYS A 283 -14.65 -9.46 -12.66
N HIS A 284 -15.34 -10.43 -13.26
CA HIS A 284 -14.94 -11.00 -14.56
C HIS A 284 -15.76 -10.48 -15.74
N SER A 285 -16.64 -9.49 -15.54
CA SER A 285 -17.31 -8.77 -16.63
C SER A 285 -16.45 -7.63 -17.16
N SER A 286 -16.38 -7.46 -18.48
CA SER A 286 -15.76 -6.29 -19.14
C SER A 286 -16.22 -4.93 -18.60
N GLU A 287 -17.41 -4.85 -17.99
CA GLU A 287 -17.97 -3.62 -17.43
C GLU A 287 -17.67 -3.40 -15.95
N SER A 288 -16.96 -4.34 -15.32
CA SER A 288 -16.62 -4.28 -13.90
C SER A 288 -15.92 -2.95 -13.56
N PRO A 289 -16.40 -2.20 -12.55
CA PRO A 289 -15.82 -0.92 -12.18
C PRO A 289 -14.38 -1.06 -11.65
N ILE A 290 -14.00 -2.25 -11.17
CA ILE A 290 -12.68 -2.54 -10.59
C ILE A 290 -11.55 -2.26 -11.60
N PHE A 291 -11.79 -2.57 -12.88
CA PHE A 291 -10.78 -2.43 -13.94
C PHE A 291 -10.84 -1.06 -14.63
N LYS A 292 -11.78 -0.18 -14.25
CA LYS A 292 -11.90 1.18 -14.80
C LYS A 292 -10.94 2.18 -14.16
N LYS A 293 -10.35 1.82 -13.01
CA LYS A 293 -9.35 2.61 -12.30
C LYS A 293 -8.07 1.81 -12.16
N VAL A 294 -6.98 2.33 -12.73
CA VAL A 294 -5.68 1.67 -12.77
C VAL A 294 -4.62 2.68 -12.38
N PHE A 295 -3.71 2.29 -11.51
CA PHE A 295 -2.64 3.13 -11.01
C PHE A 295 -1.30 2.42 -11.11
N LEU A 296 -0.28 3.09 -11.62
CA LEU A 296 1.10 2.70 -11.41
C LEU A 296 1.51 3.15 -10.01
N VAL A 297 1.99 2.22 -9.18
CA VAL A 297 2.35 2.50 -7.79
C VAL A 297 3.86 2.38 -7.63
N LEU A 298 4.50 3.45 -7.16
CA LEU A 298 5.94 3.48 -6.89
C LEU A 298 6.22 3.71 -5.41
N THR A 299 6.59 2.66 -4.67
CA THR A 299 6.87 2.77 -3.23
C THR A 299 8.12 3.61 -2.95
N LYS A 300 7.97 4.61 -2.09
CA LYS A 300 9.03 5.45 -1.52
C LYS A 300 9.68 4.75 -0.30
N PRO A 301 10.89 5.15 0.13
CA PRO A 301 11.56 4.58 1.30
C PRO A 301 10.80 4.74 2.62
N ASP A 302 10.07 5.84 2.77
CA ASP A 302 9.22 6.16 3.93
C ASP A 302 7.95 5.28 4.00
N GLY A 303 7.65 4.53 2.93
CA GLY A 303 6.46 3.69 2.81
C GLY A 303 5.31 4.35 2.05
N GLU A 304 5.39 5.63 1.74
CA GLU A 304 4.39 6.24 0.86
C GLU A 304 4.43 5.60 -0.53
N ALA A 305 3.26 5.48 -1.15
CA ALA A 305 3.13 4.85 -2.44
C ALA A 305 2.30 5.77 -3.35
N PRO A 306 2.92 6.76 -4.03
CA PRO A 306 2.23 7.61 -4.99
C PRO A 306 1.55 6.78 -6.08
N HIS A 307 0.30 7.14 -6.38
CA HIS A 307 -0.55 6.50 -7.37
C HIS A 307 -0.59 7.37 -8.64
N TYR A 308 0.01 6.88 -9.72
CA TYR A 308 -0.01 7.57 -11.01
C TYR A 308 -1.11 6.98 -11.89
N PRO A 309 -2.10 7.76 -12.37
CA PRO A 309 -3.17 7.23 -13.20
C PRO A 309 -2.63 6.56 -14.48
N VAL A 310 -3.17 5.40 -14.80
CA VAL A 310 -2.84 4.63 -16.01
C VAL A 310 -4.14 4.40 -16.78
N ASP A 311 -4.06 4.50 -18.10
CA ASP A 311 -5.18 4.15 -18.97
C ASP A 311 -5.58 2.68 -18.74
N PRO A 312 -6.85 2.37 -18.37
CA PRO A 312 -7.35 1.01 -18.24
C PRO A 312 -7.07 0.08 -19.42
N TYR A 313 -6.97 0.62 -20.65
CA TYR A 313 -6.61 -0.18 -21.82
C TYR A 313 -5.21 -0.83 -21.68
N ALA A 314 -4.34 -0.28 -20.83
CA ALA A 314 -3.04 -0.87 -20.53
C ALA A 314 -3.13 -2.29 -19.98
N LEU A 315 -4.20 -2.62 -19.26
CA LEU A 315 -4.50 -3.97 -18.75
C LEU A 315 -4.54 -5.04 -19.84
N ARG A 316 -4.86 -4.65 -21.08
CA ARG A 316 -4.93 -5.54 -22.25
C ARG A 316 -3.60 -5.66 -23.01
N SER A 317 -2.50 -5.26 -22.38
CA SER A 317 -1.17 -5.30 -22.99
C SER A 317 -0.35 -6.50 -22.51
N VAL A 318 0.53 -6.99 -23.39
CA VAL A 318 1.53 -8.05 -23.05
C VAL A 318 2.58 -7.61 -22.02
N HIS A 319 2.53 -6.36 -21.55
CA HIS A 319 3.50 -5.78 -20.61
C HIS A 319 3.05 -5.87 -19.16
N ILE A 320 1.85 -6.38 -18.92
CA ILE A 320 1.36 -6.70 -17.59
C ILE A 320 1.38 -8.21 -17.47
N THR A 321 2.10 -8.69 -16.47
CA THR A 321 2.25 -10.12 -16.19
C THR A 321 1.29 -10.57 -15.11
N HIS A 322 0.87 -11.83 -15.23
CA HIS A 322 -0.05 -12.49 -14.30
C HIS A 322 -1.43 -11.85 -14.14
N PHE A 323 -1.84 -11.04 -15.12
CA PHE A 323 -3.12 -10.32 -15.10
C PHE A 323 -3.90 -10.55 -16.40
N TYR A 324 -4.08 -11.81 -16.79
CA TYR A 324 -4.88 -12.21 -17.94
C TYR A 324 -6.23 -12.80 -17.50
N LEU A 325 -7.29 -12.04 -17.72
CA LEU A 325 -8.67 -12.42 -17.49
C LEU A 325 -9.38 -12.49 -18.83
N LEU A 326 -10.05 -13.62 -19.11
CA LEU A 326 -10.57 -13.96 -20.44
C LEU A 326 -11.52 -12.91 -21.05
N ASP A 327 -12.20 -12.11 -20.23
CA ASP A 327 -13.14 -11.08 -20.68
C ASP A 327 -12.64 -9.65 -20.40
N THR A 328 -12.15 -9.38 -19.19
CA THR A 328 -11.78 -8.00 -18.76
C THR A 328 -10.46 -7.50 -19.32
N THR A 329 -9.38 -8.29 -19.18
CA THR A 329 -8.01 -7.90 -19.53
C THR A 329 -7.45 -8.69 -20.70
N ARG A 330 -8.34 -9.23 -21.53
CA ARG A 330 -8.02 -10.05 -22.69
C ARG A 330 -7.02 -9.38 -23.63
N VAL A 331 -5.88 -10.05 -23.81
CA VAL A 331 -4.79 -9.62 -24.70
C VAL A 331 -4.97 -10.27 -26.08
N SER A 332 -5.63 -9.56 -27.00
CA SER A 332 -6.02 -10.09 -28.32
C SER A 332 -4.88 -10.65 -29.17
N ILE A 333 -3.66 -10.12 -29.02
CA ILE A 333 -2.48 -10.65 -29.75
C ILE A 333 -2.13 -12.07 -29.33
N LEU A 334 -2.37 -12.45 -28.06
CA LEU A 334 -2.14 -13.82 -27.60
C LEU A 334 -3.15 -14.79 -28.22
N ASP A 335 -4.39 -14.35 -28.43
CA ASP A 335 -5.40 -15.17 -29.13
C ASP A 335 -5.01 -15.43 -30.58
N ILE A 336 -4.51 -14.39 -31.27
CA ILE A 336 -4.04 -14.52 -32.66
C ILE A 336 -2.86 -15.50 -32.72
N ILE A 337 -1.90 -15.38 -31.80
CA ILE A 337 -0.76 -16.31 -31.70
C ILE A 337 -1.27 -17.73 -31.44
N GLY A 338 -2.20 -17.90 -30.49
CA GLY A 338 -2.81 -19.18 -30.17
C GLY A 338 -3.51 -19.80 -31.39
N LEU A 339 -4.26 -19.00 -32.15
CA LEU A 339 -4.92 -19.44 -33.38
C LEU A 339 -3.90 -19.85 -34.45
N ILE A 340 -2.82 -19.08 -34.63
CA ILE A 340 -1.73 -19.42 -35.57
C ILE A 340 -1.07 -20.74 -35.18
N ILE A 341 -0.79 -20.96 -33.88
CA ILE A 341 -0.21 -22.21 -33.38
C ILE A 341 -1.16 -23.38 -33.66
N LEU A 342 -2.45 -23.21 -33.38
CA LEU A 342 -3.45 -24.25 -33.59
C LEU A 342 -3.61 -24.60 -35.07
N LEU A 343 -3.74 -23.59 -35.94
CA LEU A 343 -3.78 -23.78 -37.39
C LEU A 343 -2.50 -24.40 -37.93
N GLY A 344 -1.34 -23.97 -37.41
CA GLY A 344 -0.04 -24.54 -37.75
C GLY A 344 0.06 -26.03 -37.36
N GLY A 345 -0.44 -26.40 -36.17
CA GLY A 345 -0.51 -27.79 -35.73
C GLY A 345 -1.41 -28.65 -36.61
N ILE A 346 -2.60 -28.15 -36.96
CA ILE A 346 -3.53 -28.82 -37.89
C ILE A 346 -2.89 -28.99 -39.27
N ALA A 347 -2.27 -27.93 -39.80
CA ALA A 347 -1.61 -27.94 -41.09
C ALA A 347 -0.42 -28.91 -41.12
N PHE A 348 0.37 -28.97 -40.04
CA PHE A 348 1.48 -29.92 -39.90
C PHE A 348 0.97 -31.37 -39.90
N ALA A 349 -0.04 -31.69 -39.09
CA ALA A 349 -0.63 -33.03 -39.03
C ALA A 349 -1.25 -33.44 -40.38
N GLY A 350 -2.03 -32.55 -40.99
CA GLY A 350 -2.65 -32.77 -42.30
C GLY A 350 -1.61 -32.93 -43.42
N GLY A 351 -0.60 -32.07 -43.43
CA GLY A 351 0.52 -32.14 -44.37
C GLY A 351 1.32 -33.43 -44.23
N HIS A 352 1.68 -33.81 -43.00
CA HIS A 352 2.37 -35.06 -42.72
C HIS A 352 1.56 -36.28 -43.16
N LEU A 353 0.24 -36.30 -42.87
CA LEU A 353 -0.65 -37.37 -43.31
C LEU A 353 -0.75 -37.45 -44.85
N THR A 354 -0.92 -36.31 -45.51
CA THR A 354 -1.01 -36.22 -46.97
C THR A 354 0.28 -36.72 -47.62
N LEU A 355 1.43 -36.29 -47.11
CA LEU A 355 2.75 -36.72 -47.60
C LEU A 355 2.98 -38.21 -47.34
N ARG A 356 2.49 -38.74 -46.21
CA ARG A 356 2.50 -40.18 -45.91
C ARG A 356 1.67 -40.97 -46.92
N ILE A 357 0.50 -40.46 -47.31
CA ILE A 357 -0.40 -41.09 -48.30
C ILE A 357 0.23 -41.03 -49.71
N LEU A 358 0.70 -39.87 -50.14
CA LEU A 358 1.31 -39.68 -51.47
C LEU A 358 2.60 -40.50 -51.65
N THR A 359 3.34 -40.76 -50.56
CA THR A 359 4.57 -41.57 -50.61
C THR A 359 4.33 -43.08 -50.52
N ILE A 360 3.09 -43.56 -50.35
CA ILE A 360 2.75 -45.00 -50.35
C ILE A 360 3.27 -45.72 -51.61
N PRO A 361 2.95 -45.29 -52.84
CA PRO A 361 3.40 -45.98 -54.05
C PRO A 361 4.93 -46.03 -54.19
N VAL A 362 5.63 -44.96 -53.80
CA VAL A 362 7.11 -44.91 -53.81
C VAL A 362 7.70 -45.86 -52.76
N ARG A 363 7.13 -45.90 -51.56
CA ARG A 363 7.54 -46.83 -50.49
C ARG A 363 7.26 -48.29 -50.85
N LYS A 364 6.16 -48.56 -51.56
CA LYS A 364 5.82 -49.89 -52.07
C LYS A 364 6.82 -50.36 -53.13
N LYS A 365 7.12 -49.53 -54.14
CA LYS A 365 8.17 -49.82 -55.14
C LYS A 365 9.55 -50.05 -54.52
N ARG A 366 9.93 -49.27 -53.50
CA ARG A 366 11.21 -49.44 -52.79
C ARG A 366 11.28 -50.74 -51.95
N LYS A 367 10.13 -51.30 -51.58
CA LYS A 367 10.02 -52.61 -50.90
C LYS A 367 10.03 -53.79 -51.88
N GLU A 368 9.53 -53.61 -53.09
CA GLU A 368 9.47 -54.64 -54.15
C GLU A 368 10.76 -54.71 -55.00
N GLY A 369 11.59 -53.66 -54.96
CA GLY A 369 12.92 -53.62 -55.61
C GLY A 369 14.09 -54.00 -54.69
N LYS A 370 13.80 -54.56 -53.52
CA LYS A 370 14.70 -55.38 -52.69
C LYS A 370 14.15 -56.80 -52.71
#